data_AF-A0A9D4RSW2-F1
#
_entry.id   AF-A0A9D4RSW2-F1
#
_cell.length_a   1.000
_cell.length_b   1.000
_cell.length_c   1.000
_cell.angle_alpha   90.00
_cell.angle_beta   90.00
_cell.angle_gamma   90.00
#
_symmetry.space_group_name_H-M   'P 1'
#
loop_
_entity.id
_entity.type
_entity.pdbx_description
1 polymer ?
#
loop_
_entity_poly.entity_id
_entity_poly.type
_entity_poly.pdbx_seq_one_letter_code
_entity_poly.pdbx_strand_id
1 'polypeptide(L)' 'MTPLEARNGTNRGSVRMFDTSQLSATAAKEKWDRVKIVCTQPFNKVARDTITDMNCPLRKH' A
#
# COMPACT_ATOMS: atom_id res chain seq x y z
N MET A 1 -10.60 0.65 -1.58
CA MET A 1 -11.04 1.91 -2.17
C MET A 1 -11.58 1.63 -3.56
N THR A 2 -12.91 1.63 -3.68
CA THR A 2 -13.62 1.60 -4.96
C THR A 2 -13.64 2.99 -5.59
N PRO A 3 -13.94 3.12 -6.90
CA PRO A 3 -14.03 4.43 -7.55
C PRO A 3 -15.07 5.38 -6.90
N LEU A 4 -16.14 4.82 -6.33
CA LEU A 4 -17.17 5.59 -5.62
C LEU A 4 -16.65 6.10 -4.27
N GLU A 5 -15.92 5.27 -3.52
CA GLU A 5 -15.27 5.66 -2.26
C GLU A 5 -14.20 6.73 -2.49
N ALA A 6 -13.40 6.61 -3.56
CA ALA A 6 -12.38 7.59 -3.92
C ALA A 6 -12.97 8.97 -4.24
N ARG A 7 -14.10 9.00 -4.96
CA ARG A 7 -14.83 10.23 -5.30
C ARG A 7 -15.47 10.90 -4.09
N ASN A 8 -16.11 10.10 -3.22
CA ASN A 8 -16.82 10.61 -2.06
C ASN A 8 -15.90 10.86 -0.85
N GLY A 9 -14.62 10.45 -0.94
CA GLY A 9 -13.64 10.65 0.13
C GLY A 9 -13.93 9.83 1.38
N THR A 10 -14.72 8.76 1.25
CA THR A 10 -15.06 7.85 2.34
C THR A 10 -14.01 6.73 2.44
N ASN A 11 -13.83 6.17 3.65
CA ASN A 11 -12.91 5.05 3.90
C ASN A 11 -11.41 5.33 3.63
N ARG A 12 -10.95 6.58 3.81
CA ARG A 12 -9.54 6.99 3.61
C ARG A 12 -8.52 6.36 4.58
N GLY A 13 -8.97 5.87 5.74
CA GLY A 13 -8.11 5.29 6.78
C GLY A 13 -8.09 3.76 6.81
N SER A 14 -8.50 3.07 5.75
CA SER A 14 -8.45 1.60 5.75
C SER A 14 -7.01 1.10 5.76
N VAL A 15 -6.70 0.29 6.77
CA VAL A 15 -5.43 -0.42 6.87
C VAL A 15 -5.58 -1.77 6.17
N ARG A 16 -4.57 -2.14 5.38
CA ARG A 16 -4.47 -3.46 4.76
C ARG A 16 -3.13 -4.08 5.13
N MET A 17 -3.17 -5.29 5.64
CA MET A 17 -1.98 -6.10 5.88
C MET A 17 -1.83 -7.12 4.75
N PHE A 18 -0.58 -7.35 4.33
CA PHE A 18 -0.25 -8.31 3.27
C PHE A 18 0.64 -9.41 3.86
N ASP A 19 0.17 -10.65 3.79
CA ASP A 19 0.95 -11.83 4.18
C ASP A 19 1.90 -12.26 3.05
N THR A 20 2.82 -13.17 3.36
CA THR A 20 3.76 -13.75 2.39
C THR A 20 3.08 -14.46 1.22
N SER A 21 1.83 -14.91 1.39
CA SER A 21 1.00 -15.52 0.34
C SER A 21 0.44 -14.49 -0.66
N GLN A 22 0.34 -13.22 -0.27
CA GLN A 22 -0.16 -12.13 -1.13
C GLN A 22 0.99 -11.37 -1.81
N LEU A 23 2.23 -11.68 -1.43
CA LEU A 23 3.45 -11.17 -2.03
C LEU A 23 3.94 -12.13 -3.12
N SER A 24 4.67 -11.61 -4.11
CA SER A 24 5.29 -12.45 -5.13
C SER A 24 6.26 -13.44 -4.48
N ALA A 25 6.05 -14.75 -4.70
CA ALA A 25 6.82 -15.81 -4.04
C ALA A 25 8.33 -15.72 -4.31
N THR A 26 8.73 -15.17 -5.46
CA THR A 26 10.14 -14.93 -5.78
C THR A 26 10.69 -13.75 -4.99
N ALA A 27 9.97 -12.62 -4.98
CA ALA A 27 10.39 -11.44 -4.25
C ALA A 27 10.36 -11.64 -2.73
N ALA A 28 9.39 -12.38 -2.19
CA ALA A 28 9.27 -12.61 -0.75
C ALA A 28 10.40 -13.47 -0.16
N LYS A 29 11.08 -14.28 -0.99
CA LYS A 29 12.22 -15.13 -0.57
C LYS A 29 13.54 -14.36 -0.51
N GLU A 30 13.64 -13.27 -1.26
CA GLU A 30 14.85 -12.46 -1.34
C GLU A 30 14.88 -11.38 -0.25
N LYS A 31 16.09 -10.99 0.17
CA LYS A 31 16.29 -9.90 1.12
C LYS A 31 16.33 -8.58 0.35
N TRP A 32 15.48 -7.64 0.73
CA TRP A 32 15.41 -6.31 0.12
C TRP A 32 15.92 -5.25 1.10
N ASP A 33 16.87 -4.43 0.66
CA ASP A 33 17.32 -3.25 1.41
C ASP A 33 16.54 -1.99 1.01
N ARG A 34 15.82 -2.02 -0.12
CA ARG A 34 15.04 -0.91 -0.65
C ARG A 34 13.65 -1.36 -1.05
N VAL A 35 12.65 -0.57 -0.68
CA VAL A 35 11.25 -0.80 -1.06
C VAL A 35 10.76 0.45 -1.78
N LYS A 36 10.14 0.26 -2.95
CA LYS A 36 9.45 1.33 -3.68
C LYS A 36 7.95 1.13 -3.53
N ILE A 37 7.28 2.15 -3.02
CA ILE A 37 5.81 2.17 -2.99
C ILE A 37 5.31 3.14 -4.05
N VAL A 38 4.34 2.70 -4.83
CA VAL A 38 3.65 3.53 -5.82
C VAL A 38 2.19 3.62 -5.43
N CYS A 39 1.73 4.83 -5.17
CA CYS A 39 0.32 5.12 -4.91
C CYS A 39 -0.31 5.71 -6.17
N THR A 40 -1.37 5.08 -6.69
CA THR A 40 -2.09 5.57 -7.87
C THR A 40 -3.55 5.76 -7.51
N GLN A 41 -4.06 6.98 -7.65
CA GLN A 41 -5.43 7.34 -7.31
C GLN A 41 -6.01 8.22 -8.44
N PRO A 42 -6.59 7.62 -9.49
CA PRO A 42 -6.94 8.34 -10.73
C PRO A 42 -8.31 9.03 -10.67
N PHE A 43 -9.14 8.73 -9.66
CA PHE A 43 -10.55 9.12 -9.64
C PHE A 43 -10.82 10.43 -8.88
N ASN A 44 -9.88 10.88 -8.06
CA ASN A 44 -9.96 12.13 -7.33
C ASN A 44 -8.66 12.93 -7.54
N LYS A 45 -8.67 13.83 -8.53
CA LYS A 45 -7.51 14.67 -8.88
C LYS A 45 -7.17 15.74 -7.84
N VAL A 46 -8.07 15.99 -6.90
CA VAL A 46 -7.96 17.07 -5.89
C VAL A 46 -7.41 16.53 -4.57
N ALA A 47 -7.87 15.34 -4.16
CA ALA A 47 -7.38 14.70 -2.94
C ALA A 47 -6.06 13.95 -3.23
N ARG A 48 -4.98 14.38 -2.57
CA ARG A 48 -3.75 13.58 -2.49
C ARG A 48 -3.97 12.47 -1.48
N ASP A 49 -4.27 11.27 -1.96
CA ASP A 49 -4.30 10.09 -1.08
C ASP A 49 -2.87 9.62 -0.85
N THR A 50 -2.39 9.87 0.36
CA THR A 50 -1.06 9.47 0.83
C THR A 50 -1.18 8.29 1.78
N ILE A 51 -0.19 7.40 1.77
CA ILE A 51 -0.07 6.36 2.80
C ILE A 51 0.16 7.05 4.14
N THR A 52 -0.65 6.69 5.12
CA THR A 52 -0.57 7.25 6.48
C THR A 52 0.54 6.61 7.29
N ASP A 53 0.67 5.28 7.22
CA ASP A 53 1.71 4.54 7.91
C ASP A 53 2.05 3.26 7.13
N MET A 54 3.31 2.85 7.17
CA MET A 54 3.78 1.61 6.56
C MET A 54 4.67 0.87 7.55
N ASN A 55 4.11 -0.15 8.18
CA ASN A 55 4.87 -1.07 9.01
C ASN A 55 5.40 -2.22 8.15
N CYS A 56 6.67 -2.17 7.78
CA CYS A 56 7.37 -3.28 7.15
C CYS A 56 8.40 -3.84 8.13
N PRO A 57 8.13 -4.99 8.78
CA PRO A 57 9.12 -5.68 9.59
C PRO A 57 10.13 -6.35 8.67
N LEU A 58 10.94 -5.55 7.96
CA LEU A 58 12.14 -6.05 7.32
C LEU A 58 13.03 -6.56 8.44
N ARG A 59 13.18 -7.90 8.52
CA ARG A 59 14.09 -8.57 9.46
C ARG A 59 15.43 -7.83 9.45
N LYS A 60 15.70 -7.07 10.51
CA LYS A 60 17.04 -6.64 10.84
C LYS A 60 17.76 -7.86 11.42
N HIS A 61 19.02 -8.01 11.02
CA HIS A 61 19.93 -9.11 11.38
C HIS A 61 19.85 -9.49 12.85
#